data_AF-A0A358KKD3-F1
#
_entry.id   AF-A0A358KKD3-F1
#
_cell.length_a   1.000
_cell.length_b   1.000
_cell.length_c   1.000
_cell.angle_alpha   90.00
_cell.angle_beta   90.00
_cell.angle_gamma   90.00
#
_symmetry.space_group_name_H-M   'P 1'
#
loop_
_entity.id
_entity.type
_entity.pdbx_description
1 polymer ?
#
loop_
_entity_poly.entity_id
_entity_poly.type
_entity_poly.pdbx_seq_one_letter_code
_entity_poly.pdbx_strand_id
1 'polypeptide(L)'
;EYEVELVLLGMPRNMDGSYGAASIKVREFEAVLKKSITIPIKTFDERLTSVQANRALTQGKAKKKKKRQSVDAMAAAILLQSYLDSLA
;
A
#
# COMPACT_ATOMS: atom_id res chain seq x y z
N GLU A 1 -8.19 19.55 9.11
CA GLU A 1 -8.54 18.13 9.30
C GLU A 1 -9.24 17.67 8.04
N TYR A 2 -9.01 16.45 7.57
CA TYR A 2 -9.59 15.95 6.31
C TYR A 2 -10.67 14.91 6.64
N GLU A 3 -11.78 14.94 5.90
CA GLU A 3 -12.81 13.91 5.96
C GLU A 3 -12.38 12.74 5.07
N VAL A 4 -12.20 11.56 5.67
CA VAL A 4 -11.69 10.37 4.98
C VAL A 4 -12.83 9.40 4.72
N GLU A 5 -13.17 9.20 3.45
CA GLU A 5 -14.28 8.33 3.03
C GLU A 5 -13.88 6.86 2.85
N LEU A 6 -12.61 6.60 2.56
CA LEU A 6 -12.12 5.25 2.26
C LEU A 6 -10.66 5.09 2.67
N VAL A 7 -10.35 3.95 3.31
CA VAL A 7 -8.98 3.51 3.56
C VAL A 7 -8.64 2.37 2.61
N LEU A 8 -7.53 2.51 1.89
CA LEU A 8 -7.00 1.45 1.02
C LEU A 8 -5.89 0.68 1.74
N LEU A 9 -5.94 -0.64 1.64
CA LEU A 9 -4.88 -1.54 2.09
C LEU A 9 -4.30 -2.29 0.90
N GLY A 10 -2.98 -2.25 0.77
CA GLY A 10 -2.26 -3.03 -0.22
C GLY A 10 -2.31 -4.52 0.09
N MET A 11 -2.71 -5.31 -0.91
CA MET A 11 -2.83 -6.75 -0.79
C MET A 11 -1.74 -7.43 -1.63
N PRO A 12 -0.66 -7.91 -1.00
CA PRO A 12 0.44 -8.51 -1.71
C PRO A 12 -0.01 -9.84 -2.32
N ARG A 13 0.19 -9.96 -3.62
CA ARG A 13 0.02 -11.20 -4.38
C ARG A 13 1.36 -11.64 -4.93
N ASN A 14 1.58 -12.95 -4.91
CA ASN A 14 2.72 -13.56 -5.55
C ASN A 14 2.60 -13.39 -7.08
N MET A 15 3.71 -13.59 -7.80
CA MET A 15 3.75 -13.47 -9.26
C MET A 15 2.84 -14.49 -9.97
N ASP A 16 2.56 -15.63 -9.33
CA ASP A 16 1.60 -16.64 -9.80
C ASP A 16 0.13 -16.29 -9.45
N GLY A 17 -0.10 -15.14 -8.80
CA GLY A 17 -1.41 -14.67 -8.36
C GLY A 17 -1.88 -15.24 -7.02
N SER A 18 -1.12 -16.13 -6.39
CA SER A 18 -1.44 -16.71 -5.08
C SER A 18 -1.23 -15.71 -3.94
N TYR A 19 -1.85 -16.00 -2.80
CA TYR A 19 -1.73 -15.23 -1.57
C TYR A 19 -0.69 -15.88 -0.64
N GLY A 20 0.45 -15.20 -0.44
CA GLY A 20 1.54 -15.67 0.43
C GLY A 20 1.38 -15.24 1.89
N ALA A 21 2.37 -15.56 2.73
CA ALA A 21 2.36 -15.22 4.17
C ALA A 21 2.20 -13.71 4.45
N ALA A 22 2.70 -12.84 3.56
CA ALA A 22 2.53 -11.39 3.68
C ALA A 22 1.04 -10.97 3.61
N SER A 23 0.27 -11.64 2.75
CA SER A 23 -1.16 -11.35 2.57
C SER A 23 -2.00 -11.75 3.79
N ILE A 24 -1.56 -12.78 4.53
CA ILE A 24 -2.19 -13.19 5.79
C ILE A 24 -2.04 -12.07 6.82
N LYS A 25 -0.83 -11.52 6.97
CA LYS A 25 -0.57 -10.39 7.89
C LYS A 25 -1.42 -9.17 7.54
N VAL A 26 -1.58 -8.87 6.25
CA VAL A 26 -2.45 -7.78 5.80
C VAL A 26 -3.91 -8.03 6.17
N ARG A 27 -4.41 -9.26 6.01
CA ARG A 27 -5.78 -9.63 6.42
C ARG A 27 -6.00 -9.54 7.93
N GLU A 28 -5.02 -9.98 8.71
CA GLU A 28 -5.06 -9.83 10.17
C GLU A 28 -5.09 -8.36 10.56
N PHE A 29 -4.27 -7.54 9.92
CA PHE A 29 -4.27 -6.09 10.13
C PHE A 29 -5.60 -5.44 9.72
N GLU A 30 -6.16 -5.82 8.56
CA GLU A 30 -7.48 -5.38 8.11
C GLU A 30 -8.56 -5.73 9.14
N ALA A 31 -8.53 -6.94 9.71
CA ALA A 31 -9.50 -7.38 10.70
C ALA A 31 -9.40 -6.60 12.02
N VAL A 32 -8.19 -6.20 12.42
CA VAL A 32 -7.99 -5.31 13.57
C VAL A 32 -8.49 -3.90 13.23
N LEU A 33 -8.13 -3.37 12.06
CA LEU A 33 -8.45 -2.02 11.66
C LEU A 33 -9.97 -1.81 11.51
N LYS A 34 -10.69 -2.79 10.95
CA LYS A 34 -12.17 -2.79 10.86
C LYS A 34 -12.87 -2.69 12.22
N LYS A 35 -12.22 -3.12 13.30
CA LYS A 35 -12.76 -2.99 14.66
C LYS A 35 -12.44 -1.63 15.29
N SER A 36 -11.44 -0.92 14.75
CA SER A 36 -10.95 0.34 15.30
C SER A 36 -11.52 1.58 14.60
N ILE A 37 -11.95 1.46 13.35
CA ILE A 37 -12.48 2.59 12.57
C ILE A 37 -13.81 2.22 11.90
N THR A 38 -14.67 3.22 11.73
CA THR A 38 -15.96 3.10 11.02
C THR A 38 -15.84 3.37 9.52
N ILE A 39 -14.72 3.96 9.10
CA ILE A 39 -14.45 4.29 7.70
C ILE A 39 -14.33 2.98 6.90
N PRO A 40 -14.96 2.87 5.71
CA PRO A 40 -14.79 1.74 4.82
C PRO A 40 -13.31 1.41 4.54
N ILE A 41 -13.00 0.11 4.52
CA ILE A 41 -11.66 -0.39 4.20
C ILE A 41 -11.76 -1.27 2.96
N LYS A 42 -10.93 -1.01 1.96
CA LYS A 42 -10.84 -1.79 0.72
C LYS A 42 -9.42 -2.27 0.48
N THR A 43 -9.28 -3.53 0.08
CA THR A 43 -7.99 -4.08 -0.32
C THR A 43 -7.77 -3.90 -1.82
N PHE A 44 -6.54 -3.55 -2.22
CA PHE A 44 -6.16 -3.35 -3.62
C PHE A 44 -4.90 -4.12 -3.97
N ASP A 45 -4.82 -4.66 -5.19
CA ASP A 45 -3.73 -5.53 -5.62
C ASP A 45 -2.43 -4.74 -5.82
N GLU A 46 -1.37 -5.12 -5.10
CA GLU A 46 -0.08 -4.40 -5.06
C GLU A 46 0.94 -4.82 -6.12
N ARG A 47 0.58 -5.69 -7.09
CA ARG A 47 1.52 -6.30 -8.07
C ARG A 47 2.51 -5.34 -8.75
N LEU A 48 2.21 -4.05 -8.88
CA LEU A 48 3.07 -3.08 -9.59
C LEU A 48 3.80 -2.08 -8.68
N THR A 49 3.44 -1.96 -7.40
CA THR A 49 3.87 -0.83 -6.57
C THR A 49 5.32 -0.96 -6.10
N SER A 50 5.77 -2.17 -5.79
CA SER A 50 7.12 -2.40 -5.22
C SER A 50 8.26 -2.22 -6.23
N VAL A 51 8.05 -2.59 -7.50
CA VAL A 51 9.09 -2.46 -8.55
C VAL A 51 9.19 -1.01 -9.04
N GLN A 52 8.04 -0.34 -9.20
CA GLN A 52 8.01 1.08 -9.59
C GLN A 52 8.55 1.99 -8.48
N ALA A 53 8.19 1.74 -7.21
CA ALA A 53 8.71 2.49 -6.06
C ALA A 53 10.23 2.33 -5.92
N ASN A 54 10.77 1.11 -6.06
CA ASN A 54 12.23 0.90 -6.00
C ASN A 54 12.98 1.63 -7.12
N ARG A 55 12.42 1.72 -8.34
CA ARG A 55 13.02 2.49 -9.43
C ARG A 55 13.09 3.99 -9.11
N ALA A 56 12.03 4.57 -8.53
CA ALA A 56 11.99 5.98 -8.14
C ALA A 56 13.00 6.34 -7.03
N LEU A 57 13.35 5.40 -6.15
CA LEU A 57 14.21 5.65 -4.97
C LEU A 57 15.73 5.55 -5.23
N THR A 58 16.14 5.20 -6.44
CA THR A 58 17.56 5.00 -6.78
C THR A 58 18.30 6.33 -7.00
N GLN A 59 17.61 7.49 -7.02
CA GLN A 59 18.21 8.79 -7.33
C GLN A 59 18.59 9.66 -6.12
N GLY A 60 18.23 9.30 -4.88
CA GLY A 60 18.41 10.16 -3.70
C GLY A 60 19.44 9.66 -2.67
N LYS A 61 20.51 10.44 -2.41
CA LYS A 61 21.52 10.24 -1.34
C LYS A 61 20.98 10.62 0.06
N ALA A 62 19.87 10.00 0.50
CA ALA A 62 19.30 10.25 1.84
C ALA A 62 19.70 9.17 2.87
N LYS A 63 19.89 9.57 4.14
CA LYS A 63 20.17 8.66 5.28
C LYS A 63 19.09 7.55 5.39
N LYS A 64 19.49 6.29 5.58
CA LYS A 64 18.65 5.06 5.50
C LYS A 64 17.27 5.13 6.18
N LYS A 65 17.16 5.76 7.36
CA LYS A 65 15.88 5.88 8.10
C LYS A 65 14.90 6.86 7.44
N LYS A 66 15.40 8.02 6.99
CA LYS A 66 14.61 9.02 6.25
C LYS A 66 14.20 8.47 4.88
N LYS A 67 15.06 7.63 4.29
CA LYS A 67 14.76 6.90 3.06
C LYS A 67 13.57 5.96 3.25
N ARG A 68 13.52 5.13 4.32
CA ARG A 68 12.41 4.20 4.60
C ARG A 68 11.05 4.88 4.73
N GLN A 69 10.91 5.91 5.57
CA GLN A 69 9.64 6.65 5.69
C GLN A 69 9.20 7.27 4.36
N SER A 70 10.16 7.77 3.57
CA SER A 70 9.88 8.29 2.22
C SER A 70 9.47 7.19 1.25
N VAL A 71 9.97 5.95 1.40
CA VAL A 71 9.55 4.79 0.61
C VAL A 71 8.11 4.45 0.91
N ASP A 72 7.75 4.36 2.19
CA ASP A 72 6.42 3.93 2.63
C ASP A 72 5.33 4.91 2.17
N ALA A 73 5.57 6.21 2.35
CA ALA A 73 4.64 7.25 1.88
C ALA A 73 4.50 7.25 0.35
N MET A 74 5.60 7.03 -0.38
CA MET A 74 5.57 6.99 -1.83
C MET A 74 4.87 5.72 -2.34
N ALA A 75 5.08 4.57 -1.71
CA ALA A 75 4.37 3.33 -2.05
C ALA A 75 2.86 3.49 -1.82
N ALA A 76 2.44 4.12 -0.71
CA ALA A 76 1.05 4.42 -0.45
C ALA A 76 0.44 5.38 -1.49
N ALA A 77 1.19 6.41 -1.91
CA ALA A 77 0.75 7.32 -2.96
C ALA A 77 0.59 6.61 -4.33
N ILE A 78 1.53 5.74 -4.70
CA ILE A 78 1.47 4.95 -5.94
C ILE A 78 0.26 3.99 -5.90
N LEU A 79 0.02 3.35 -4.76
CA LEU A 79 -1.15 2.47 -4.58
C LEU A 79 -2.46 3.25 -4.75
N LEU A 80 -2.57 4.42 -4.12
CA LEU A 80 -3.74 5.28 -4.24
C LEU A 80 -3.94 5.71 -5.70
N GLN A 81 -2.87 6.16 -6.37
CA GLN A 81 -2.95 6.53 -7.78
C GLN A 81 -3.42 5.37 -8.66
N SER A 82 -2.86 4.18 -8.46
CA SER A 82 -3.24 2.98 -9.21
C SER A 82 -4.72 2.61 -9.00
N TYR A 83 -5.24 2.82 -7.79
CA TYR A 83 -6.65 2.64 -7.49
C TYR A 83 -7.51 3.66 -8.23
N LEU A 84 -7.15 4.94 -8.15
CA LEU A 84 -7.89 6.01 -8.84
C LEU A 84 -7.90 5.84 -10.36
N ASP A 85 -6.76 5.44 -10.94
CA ASP A 85 -6.64 5.17 -12.37
C ASP A 85 -7.52 3.98 -12.80
N SER A 86 -7.75 3.00 -11.92
CA SER A 86 -8.63 1.86 -12.21
C SER A 86 -10.14 2.19 -12.17
N LEU A 87 -10.50 3.37 -11.65
CA LEU A 87 -11.88 3.87 -11.62
C LEU A 87 -12.24 4.71 -12.86
N ALA A 88 -11.23 5.13 -13.64
CA ALA A 88 -11.37 5.92 -14.86
C ALA A 88 -11.65 5.02 -16.09
#